data_AF-A0A7V0TZT2-F1
#
_entry.id   AF-A0A7V0TZT2-F1
#
_cell.length_a   1.000
_cell.length_b   1.000
_cell.length_c   1.000
_cell.angle_alpha   90.00
_cell.angle_beta   90.00
_cell.angle_gamma   90.00
#
_symmetry.space_group_name_H-M   'P 1'
#
loop_
_entity.id
_entity.type
_entity.pdbx_description
1 polymer ?
#
loop_
_entity_poly.entity_id
_entity_poly.type
_entity_poly.pdbx_seq_one_letter_code
_entity_poly.pdbx_strand_id
1 'polypeptide(L)'
;MFFWGQRFSPGKDQPQNKFKTRGYLQKGFSMANHLRFETSAYLRQHAEQPIDWYVWGPKALERARLEDKPIFLSIGYSSCHWCHVMAHESFADEEVAALLRQYFIAVKVDREERPDLDQLYMLACQFLTGSGGWPLSVFITPEGLPFFAGTYFPKQGGYALNVPGFIEILSYLGPRWRTHREELLENGREIARILRSLEQPRPLDEVLSVDLLADGAFQLAENFDHENGGFGGAPKFPTPHQLLFLLRWHRRSGAETALGMVEKTLVKMADGGIFDHLGGGFHRYAVDKKWQIPHFEKMLYDQAGMILLYTEAYRISANPFYSEVVAAIVAYLERELQGEHGAFRAAQDADSEGREGAFYVWTKAQIAEILGDGDGELFCRAYGVSKAGNFSEIKGAGVLHRRRGENPAAASPELEEQLLLGWRDRLLAARGQRPSPLIDGKILTAWNGLLIAALARAAVVFQESRYCRLAQAALGALEKNLWRPENRLWRCWVPEGSAGIPAFLDDYAFLIAGLLELDAAGAGPAFRHQARSLTTTVNELFWDDEGERFFYSGSEAEQLIARNLELHDGVLPSSNAVMIMNLLRLFALTGEQTLHDQAERALGRMAGLVAQNPLLYLHTLSALDEYLS
;
A
#
# COMPACT_ATOMS: atom_id res chain seq x y z
N MET A 1 10.11 -19.57 -32.57
CA MET A 1 11.21 -19.29 -33.52
C MET A 1 10.59 -19.03 -34.89
N PHE A 2 10.34 -17.76 -35.26
CA PHE A 2 10.23 -17.27 -36.65
C PHE A 2 10.30 -15.74 -36.60
N PHE A 3 11.34 -15.19 -37.24
CA PHE A 3 11.60 -13.76 -37.41
C PHE A 3 10.89 -13.25 -38.66
N TRP A 4 10.23 -12.10 -38.60
CA TRP A 4 10.17 -11.16 -39.73
C TRP A 4 10.07 -9.73 -39.18
N GLY A 5 11.10 -8.93 -39.46
CA GLY A 5 11.06 -7.48 -39.36
C GLY A 5 10.97 -6.89 -40.75
N GLN A 6 10.15 -5.85 -40.93
CA GLN A 6 10.57 -4.57 -41.52
C GLN A 6 9.47 -3.52 -41.36
N ARG A 7 9.93 -2.30 -41.07
CA ARG A 7 9.20 -1.07 -40.75
C ARG A 7 8.52 -0.48 -41.99
N PHE A 8 7.37 0.19 -41.84
CA PHE A 8 7.08 1.51 -42.44
C PHE A 8 5.90 2.22 -41.72
N SER A 9 5.97 3.55 -41.69
CA SER A 9 5.28 4.54 -40.83
C SER A 9 3.80 4.89 -41.17
N PRO A 10 3.08 5.61 -40.29
CA PRO A 10 1.61 5.64 -40.25
C PRO A 10 0.96 6.74 -41.12
N GLY A 11 -0.15 6.39 -41.77
CA GLY A 11 -1.07 7.31 -42.40
C GLY A 11 -2.04 7.91 -41.39
N LYS A 12 -2.14 9.24 -41.42
CA LYS A 12 -3.11 10.06 -40.66
C LYS A 12 -4.53 9.76 -41.16
N ASP A 13 -5.47 9.62 -40.22
CA ASP A 13 -6.82 10.19 -40.30
C ASP A 13 -7.62 9.86 -39.03
N GLN A 14 -7.81 10.86 -38.16
CA GLN A 14 -8.79 10.83 -37.07
C GLN A 14 -10.05 11.58 -37.51
N PRO A 15 -11.25 10.99 -37.43
CA PRO A 15 -12.48 11.78 -37.44
C PRO A 15 -12.87 12.18 -36.01
N GLN A 16 -12.95 13.49 -35.80
CA GLN A 16 -13.59 14.12 -34.64
C GLN A 16 -15.08 13.75 -34.61
N ASN A 17 -15.57 13.09 -33.55
CA ASN A 17 -16.99 12.90 -33.33
C ASN A 17 -17.45 13.67 -32.08
N LYS A 18 -18.30 14.68 -32.34
CA LYS A 18 -19.01 15.49 -31.35
C LYS A 18 -20.16 14.68 -30.76
N PHE A 19 -20.10 14.36 -29.47
CA PHE A 19 -21.24 13.77 -28.76
C PHE A 19 -22.29 14.84 -28.45
N LYS A 20 -23.48 14.68 -29.02
CA LYS A 20 -24.73 15.33 -28.55
C LYS A 20 -25.50 14.31 -27.72
N THR A 21 -25.70 14.63 -26.45
CA THR A 21 -26.59 13.93 -25.53
C THR A 21 -28.05 14.08 -25.97
N ARG A 22 -28.71 12.98 -26.32
CA ARG A 22 -30.16 12.89 -26.36
C ARG A 22 -30.60 11.56 -25.76
N GLY A 23 -31.32 11.65 -24.65
CA GLY A 23 -31.73 10.52 -23.85
C GLY A 23 -32.64 9.53 -24.58
N TYR A 24 -32.37 8.26 -24.35
CA TYR A 24 -33.32 7.17 -24.55
C TYR A 24 -33.52 6.49 -23.19
N LEU A 25 -34.59 6.88 -22.51
CA LEU A 25 -35.22 6.08 -21.46
C LEU A 25 -36.16 5.10 -22.15
N GLN A 26 -35.75 3.84 -22.30
CA GLN A 26 -36.70 2.73 -22.46
C GLN A 26 -36.33 1.58 -21.52
N LYS A 27 -37.19 1.45 -20.52
CA LYS A 27 -37.50 0.30 -19.65
C LYS A 27 -36.90 -1.05 -20.08
N GLY A 28 -35.76 -1.39 -19.49
CA GLY A 28 -35.51 -2.69 -18.87
C GLY A 28 -35.38 -2.45 -17.37
N PHE A 29 -35.90 -3.33 -16.52
CA PHE A 29 -35.68 -3.25 -15.07
C PHE A 29 -34.17 -3.12 -14.81
N SER A 30 -33.70 -1.95 -14.39
CA SER A 30 -32.37 -1.82 -13.79
C SER A 30 -32.43 -2.65 -12.51
N MET A 31 -31.87 -3.86 -12.54
CA MET A 31 -31.47 -4.52 -11.30
C MET A 31 -30.49 -3.54 -10.66
N ALA A 32 -30.92 -2.90 -9.58
CA ALA A 32 -30.11 -1.94 -8.87
C ALA A 32 -28.85 -2.67 -8.41
N ASN A 33 -27.72 -2.28 -8.98
CA ASN A 33 -26.39 -2.75 -8.63
C ASN A 33 -26.22 -2.71 -7.10
N HIS A 34 -25.74 -3.82 -6.53
CA HIS A 34 -25.78 -4.02 -5.08
C HIS A 34 -24.80 -3.14 -4.31
N LEU A 35 -23.85 -2.48 -5.01
CA LEU A 35 -22.82 -1.66 -4.39
C LEU A 35 -23.31 -0.28 -3.91
N ARG A 36 -24.55 0.11 -4.26
CA ARG A 36 -25.07 1.46 -3.99
C ARG A 36 -25.14 1.83 -2.50
N PHE A 37 -25.29 0.84 -1.63
CA PHE A 37 -25.46 1.03 -0.18
C PHE A 37 -24.21 0.68 0.62
N GLU A 38 -23.10 0.39 -0.05
CA GLU A 38 -21.85 0.02 0.61
C GLU A 38 -21.15 1.23 1.22
N THR A 39 -20.42 1.01 2.32
CA THR A 39 -19.67 2.07 3.01
C THR A 39 -18.37 2.41 2.28
N SER A 40 -17.72 1.42 1.68
CA SER A 40 -16.48 1.59 0.91
C SER A 40 -16.69 2.60 -0.22
N ALA A 41 -15.82 3.61 -0.26
CA ALA A 41 -15.76 4.55 -1.38
C ALA A 41 -15.44 3.84 -2.69
N TYR A 42 -14.51 2.86 -2.66
CA TYR A 42 -14.15 2.06 -3.82
C TYR A 42 -15.36 1.31 -4.38
N LEU A 43 -16.11 0.59 -3.54
CA LEU A 43 -17.28 -0.16 -4.01
C LEU A 43 -18.35 0.76 -4.60
N ARG A 44 -18.63 1.90 -3.95
CA ARG A 44 -19.62 2.88 -4.45
C ARG A 44 -19.24 3.52 -5.78
N GLN A 45 -17.95 3.67 -6.09
CA GLN A 45 -17.50 4.17 -7.41
C GLN A 45 -18.02 3.29 -8.57
N HIS A 46 -18.34 2.01 -8.30
CA HIS A 46 -18.85 1.06 -9.29
C HIS A 46 -20.37 0.90 -9.27
N ALA A 47 -21.11 1.60 -8.41
CA ALA A 47 -22.54 1.39 -8.19
C ALA A 47 -23.43 1.78 -9.38
N GLU A 48 -22.98 2.67 -10.26
CA GLU A 48 -23.74 3.12 -11.43
C GLU A 48 -23.34 2.38 -12.72
N GLN A 49 -22.44 1.39 -12.62
CA GLN A 49 -22.01 0.58 -13.76
C GLN A 49 -23.10 -0.42 -14.19
N PRO A 50 -23.16 -0.77 -15.50
CA PRO A 50 -24.16 -1.71 -16.03
C PRO A 50 -23.99 -3.16 -15.57
N ILE A 51 -22.84 -3.48 -14.96
CA ILE A 51 -22.57 -4.80 -14.37
C ILE A 51 -23.39 -4.94 -13.08
N ASP A 52 -24.04 -6.10 -12.93
CA ASP A 52 -24.76 -6.50 -11.71
C ASP A 52 -23.78 -6.94 -10.62
N TRP A 53 -23.06 -5.96 -10.05
CA TRP A 53 -22.02 -6.21 -9.05
C TRP A 53 -22.60 -6.64 -7.71
N TYR A 54 -21.95 -7.63 -7.10
CA TYR A 54 -22.14 -8.06 -5.71
C TYR A 54 -20.93 -7.69 -4.86
N VAL A 55 -21.14 -7.49 -3.56
CA VAL A 55 -20.06 -7.58 -2.57
C VAL A 55 -19.77 -9.05 -2.27
N TRP A 56 -18.52 -9.35 -1.93
CA TRP A 56 -18.16 -10.67 -1.43
C TRP A 56 -18.98 -11.03 -0.19
N GLY A 57 -19.57 -12.22 -0.19
CA GLY A 57 -20.26 -12.75 0.98
C GLY A 57 -21.29 -13.82 0.61
N PRO A 58 -22.06 -14.31 1.60
CA PRO A 58 -22.96 -15.44 1.44
C PRO A 58 -23.94 -15.28 0.27
N LYS A 59 -24.49 -14.08 0.06
CA LYS A 59 -25.46 -13.80 -1.00
C LYS A 59 -24.88 -14.04 -2.41
N ALA A 60 -23.64 -13.60 -2.65
CA ALA A 60 -22.99 -13.79 -3.95
C ALA A 60 -22.62 -15.26 -4.19
N LEU A 61 -22.07 -15.91 -3.16
CA LEU A 61 -21.65 -17.31 -3.20
C LEU A 61 -22.84 -18.26 -3.37
N GLU A 62 -23.94 -18.03 -2.64
CA GLU A 62 -25.16 -18.83 -2.76
C GLU A 62 -25.80 -18.66 -4.13
N ARG A 63 -25.85 -17.43 -4.67
CA ARG A 63 -26.34 -17.20 -6.03
C ARG A 63 -25.50 -17.94 -7.08
N ALA A 64 -24.17 -17.90 -6.95
CA ALA A 64 -23.27 -18.62 -7.84
C ALA A 64 -23.53 -20.14 -7.82
N ARG A 65 -23.80 -20.71 -6.64
CA ARG A 65 -24.15 -22.14 -6.49
C ARG A 65 -25.51 -22.47 -7.09
N LEU A 66 -26.53 -21.66 -6.81
CA LEU A 66 -27.90 -21.89 -7.30
C LEU A 66 -28.02 -21.74 -8.81
N GLU A 67 -27.33 -20.76 -9.40
CA GLU A 67 -27.31 -20.55 -10.85
C GLU A 67 -26.28 -21.43 -11.58
N ASP A 68 -25.46 -22.17 -10.84
CA ASP A 68 -24.34 -22.96 -11.35
C ASP A 68 -23.41 -22.15 -12.28
N LYS A 69 -23.06 -20.93 -11.84
CA LYS A 69 -22.20 -20.00 -12.56
C LYS A 69 -20.91 -19.72 -11.80
N PRO A 70 -19.75 -19.69 -12.47
CA PRO A 70 -18.51 -19.22 -11.86
C PRO A 70 -18.62 -17.74 -11.47
N ILE A 71 -17.73 -17.30 -10.60
CA ILE A 71 -17.65 -15.91 -10.15
C ILE A 71 -16.49 -15.22 -10.88
N PHE A 72 -16.75 -14.02 -11.40
CA PHE A 72 -15.70 -13.07 -11.75
C PHE A 72 -15.45 -12.15 -10.55
N LEU A 73 -14.29 -12.31 -9.92
CA LEU A 73 -13.86 -11.56 -8.75
C LEU A 73 -12.90 -10.44 -9.18
N SER A 74 -13.28 -9.18 -8.94
CA SER A 74 -12.45 -8.01 -9.21
C SER A 74 -12.07 -7.33 -7.90
N ILE A 75 -10.77 -7.34 -7.58
CA ILE A 75 -10.20 -6.80 -6.34
C ILE A 75 -9.37 -5.53 -6.65
N GLY A 76 -9.58 -4.47 -5.88
CA GLY A 76 -8.84 -3.21 -5.99
C GLY A 76 -9.11 -2.27 -4.81
N TYR A 77 -8.79 -0.98 -4.97
CA TYR A 77 -8.95 0.07 -3.96
C TYR A 77 -9.15 1.43 -4.64
N SER A 78 -9.63 2.41 -3.88
CA SER A 78 -10.18 3.68 -4.38
C SER A 78 -9.16 4.56 -5.11
N SER A 79 -7.90 4.54 -4.69
CA SER A 79 -6.80 5.37 -5.20
C SER A 79 -5.94 4.69 -6.28
N CYS A 80 -6.37 3.52 -6.77
CA CYS A 80 -5.67 2.73 -7.78
C CYS A 80 -5.96 3.22 -9.21
N HIS A 81 -4.98 3.84 -9.87
CA HIS A 81 -5.12 4.34 -11.25
C HIS A 81 -5.58 3.26 -12.26
N TRP A 82 -4.86 2.13 -12.33
CA TRP A 82 -5.22 1.06 -13.28
C TRP A 82 -6.60 0.44 -13.00
N CYS A 83 -7.08 0.53 -11.75
CA CYS A 83 -8.42 0.11 -11.40
C CYS A 83 -9.46 1.06 -12.02
N HIS A 84 -9.22 2.37 -12.02
CA HIS A 84 -10.07 3.35 -12.72
C HIS A 84 -10.03 3.18 -14.24
N VAL A 85 -8.84 2.94 -14.82
CA VAL A 85 -8.70 2.69 -16.27
C VAL A 85 -9.57 1.50 -16.70
N MET A 86 -9.44 0.36 -16.02
CA MET A 86 -10.25 -0.82 -16.32
C MET A 86 -11.75 -0.57 -16.06
N ALA A 87 -12.08 0.22 -15.04
CA ALA A 87 -13.46 0.60 -14.75
C ALA A 87 -14.11 1.39 -15.88
N HIS A 88 -13.39 2.36 -16.44
CA HIS A 88 -13.86 3.19 -17.53
C HIS A 88 -13.89 2.45 -18.87
N GLU A 89 -12.85 1.69 -19.19
CA GLU A 89 -12.74 1.01 -20.50
C GLU A 89 -13.63 -0.24 -20.60
N SER A 90 -13.70 -1.03 -19.53
CA SER A 90 -14.32 -2.36 -19.54
C SER A 90 -15.60 -2.41 -18.73
N PHE A 91 -15.62 -1.92 -17.48
CA PHE A 91 -16.77 -2.13 -16.60
C PHE A 91 -17.96 -1.21 -16.86
N ALA A 92 -17.74 -0.08 -17.54
CA ALA A 92 -18.81 0.82 -18.00
C ALA A 92 -19.47 0.36 -19.31
N ASP A 93 -19.01 -0.73 -19.92
CA ASP A 93 -19.45 -1.18 -21.23
C ASP A 93 -20.56 -2.24 -21.17
N GLU A 94 -21.62 -2.05 -21.97
CA GLU A 94 -22.81 -2.91 -21.94
C GLU A 94 -22.58 -4.31 -22.53
N GLU A 95 -21.63 -4.46 -23.46
CA GLU A 95 -21.27 -5.75 -24.05
C GLU A 95 -20.57 -6.63 -23.01
N VAL A 96 -19.61 -6.04 -22.28
CA VAL A 96 -18.95 -6.68 -21.14
C VAL A 96 -19.96 -7.06 -20.07
N ALA A 97 -20.87 -6.15 -19.72
CA ALA A 97 -21.93 -6.42 -18.74
C ALA A 97 -22.87 -7.56 -19.19
N ALA A 98 -23.21 -7.63 -20.48
CA ALA A 98 -24.03 -8.71 -21.02
C ALA A 98 -23.34 -10.07 -20.92
N LEU A 99 -22.05 -10.16 -21.27
CA LEU A 99 -21.26 -11.39 -21.15
C LEU A 99 -21.14 -11.85 -19.69
N LEU A 100 -20.87 -10.91 -18.77
CA LEU A 100 -20.83 -11.21 -17.34
C LEU A 100 -22.18 -11.72 -16.85
N ARG A 101 -23.30 -11.04 -17.12
CA ARG A 101 -24.65 -11.49 -16.70
C ARG A 101 -24.99 -12.89 -17.25
N GLN A 102 -24.54 -13.20 -18.46
CA GLN A 102 -24.80 -14.48 -19.11
C GLN A 102 -24.03 -15.63 -18.45
N TYR A 103 -22.76 -15.43 -18.14
CA TYR A 103 -21.84 -16.53 -17.80
C TYR A 103 -21.33 -16.53 -16.36
N PHE A 104 -21.36 -15.39 -15.66
CA PHE A 104 -20.68 -15.22 -14.37
C PHE A 104 -21.57 -14.51 -13.34
N ILE A 105 -21.24 -14.68 -12.06
CA ILE A 105 -21.64 -13.75 -11.00
C ILE A 105 -20.47 -12.77 -10.79
N ALA A 106 -20.71 -11.46 -10.95
CA ALA A 106 -19.67 -10.46 -10.82
C ALA A 106 -19.57 -9.97 -9.36
N VAL A 107 -18.39 -10.11 -8.75
CA VAL A 107 -18.12 -9.72 -7.36
C VAL A 107 -17.01 -8.68 -7.31
N LYS A 108 -17.25 -7.60 -6.57
CA LYS A 108 -16.30 -6.51 -6.35
C LYS A 108 -15.80 -6.54 -4.91
N VAL A 109 -14.49 -6.38 -4.73
CA VAL A 109 -13.84 -6.43 -3.40
C VAL A 109 -12.89 -5.24 -3.24
N ASP A 110 -13.06 -4.52 -2.13
CA ASP A 110 -12.09 -3.55 -1.66
C ASP A 110 -11.00 -4.28 -0.85
N ARG A 111 -9.75 -4.26 -1.35
CA ARG A 111 -8.62 -4.94 -0.68
C ARG A 111 -8.27 -4.36 0.68
N GLU A 112 -8.62 -3.09 0.93
CA GLU A 112 -8.33 -2.43 2.20
C GLU A 112 -9.31 -2.91 3.27
N GLU A 113 -10.52 -3.31 2.86
CA GLU A 113 -11.53 -3.92 3.71
C GLU A 113 -11.35 -5.44 3.83
N ARG A 114 -10.98 -6.13 2.75
CA ARG A 114 -10.79 -7.59 2.68
C ARG A 114 -9.39 -7.99 2.16
N PRO A 115 -8.32 -7.67 2.91
CA PRO A 115 -6.95 -8.07 2.57
C PRO A 115 -6.75 -9.59 2.55
N ASP A 116 -7.56 -10.35 3.28
CA ASP A 116 -7.55 -11.80 3.30
C ASP A 116 -7.90 -12.39 1.93
N LEU A 117 -8.93 -11.84 1.27
CA LEU A 117 -9.27 -12.22 -0.10
C LEU A 117 -8.18 -11.77 -1.08
N ASP A 118 -7.70 -10.54 -0.92
CA ASP A 118 -6.63 -9.97 -1.75
C ASP A 118 -5.37 -10.83 -1.74
N GLN A 119 -4.83 -11.13 -0.56
CA GLN A 119 -3.62 -11.94 -0.41
C GLN A 119 -3.81 -13.36 -0.98
N LEU A 120 -4.95 -14.00 -0.68
CA LEU A 120 -5.25 -15.36 -1.14
C LEU A 120 -5.26 -15.44 -2.67
N TYR A 121 -6.00 -14.54 -3.31
CA TYR A 121 -6.17 -14.57 -4.76
C TYR A 121 -5.01 -13.91 -5.51
N MET A 122 -4.26 -13.00 -4.88
CA MET A 122 -3.00 -12.47 -5.43
C MET A 122 -1.97 -13.60 -5.55
N LEU A 123 -1.85 -14.43 -4.52
CA LEU A 123 -0.97 -15.59 -4.53
C LEU A 123 -1.39 -16.61 -5.60
N ALA A 124 -2.70 -16.84 -5.77
CA ALA A 124 -3.22 -17.65 -6.88
C ALA A 124 -2.85 -17.06 -8.26
N CYS A 125 -2.94 -15.73 -8.42
CA CYS A 125 -2.57 -15.04 -9.66
C CYS A 125 -1.07 -15.15 -9.94
N GLN A 126 -0.23 -14.97 -8.94
CA GLN A 126 1.22 -15.13 -9.05
C GLN A 126 1.61 -16.56 -9.44
N PHE A 127 0.93 -17.56 -8.88
CA PHE A 127 1.12 -18.95 -9.27
C PHE A 127 0.71 -19.21 -10.73
N LEU A 128 -0.44 -18.66 -11.15
CA LEU A 128 -0.99 -18.85 -12.50
C LEU A 128 -0.21 -18.09 -13.60
N THR A 129 0.33 -16.91 -13.28
CA THR A 129 0.84 -15.97 -14.29
C THR A 129 2.32 -15.61 -14.10
N GLY A 130 2.93 -15.99 -12.98
CA GLY A 130 4.28 -15.57 -12.59
C GLY A 130 4.37 -14.12 -12.09
N SER A 131 3.25 -13.38 -12.07
CA SER A 131 3.21 -11.97 -11.65
C SER A 131 1.91 -11.63 -10.92
N GLY A 132 1.85 -10.46 -10.30
CA GLY A 132 0.66 -9.99 -9.59
C GLY A 132 0.60 -8.46 -9.57
N GLY A 133 -0.56 -7.93 -9.22
CA GLY A 133 -0.81 -6.50 -9.16
C GLY A 133 -2.30 -6.18 -9.21
N TRP A 134 -2.61 -4.89 -9.10
CA TRP A 134 -3.98 -4.39 -9.15
C TRP A 134 -4.23 -3.59 -10.45
N PRO A 135 -5.46 -3.64 -11.02
CA PRO A 135 -6.62 -4.41 -10.57
C PRO A 135 -6.36 -5.91 -10.66
N LEU A 136 -6.87 -6.68 -9.69
CA LEU A 136 -6.73 -8.13 -9.67
C LEU A 136 -8.04 -8.75 -10.19
N SER A 137 -7.93 -9.56 -11.24
CA SER A 137 -9.06 -10.10 -12.00
C SER A 137 -9.01 -11.63 -11.98
N VAL A 138 -9.90 -12.26 -11.22
CA VAL A 138 -9.85 -13.70 -10.93
C VAL A 138 -11.18 -14.37 -11.25
N PHE A 139 -11.11 -15.55 -11.85
CA PHE A 139 -12.27 -16.38 -12.11
C PHE A 139 -12.22 -17.59 -11.20
N ILE A 140 -13.28 -17.75 -10.40
CA ILE A 140 -13.36 -18.74 -9.34
C ILE A 140 -14.62 -19.59 -9.49
N THR A 141 -14.61 -20.81 -8.99
CA THR A 141 -15.79 -21.67 -8.93
C THR A 141 -16.82 -21.13 -7.91
N PRO A 142 -18.07 -21.61 -7.90
CA PRO A 142 -19.04 -21.28 -6.84
C PRO A 142 -18.57 -21.61 -5.40
N GLU A 143 -17.58 -22.50 -5.27
CA GLU A 143 -16.92 -22.88 -4.02
C GLU A 143 -15.68 -22.02 -3.70
N GLY A 144 -15.34 -21.07 -4.57
CA GLY A 144 -14.23 -20.15 -4.42
C GLY A 144 -12.93 -20.59 -5.10
N LEU A 145 -12.84 -21.79 -5.67
CA LEU A 145 -11.57 -22.29 -6.21
C LEU A 145 -11.12 -21.47 -7.44
N PRO A 146 -9.93 -20.84 -7.45
CA PRO A 146 -9.47 -20.05 -8.59
C PRO A 146 -9.03 -20.96 -9.73
N PHE A 147 -9.49 -20.69 -10.95
CA PHE A 147 -9.10 -21.47 -12.14
C PHE A 147 -8.52 -20.62 -13.28
N PHE A 148 -8.64 -19.29 -13.21
CA PHE A 148 -7.99 -18.34 -14.11
C PHE A 148 -7.78 -17.01 -13.40
N ALA A 149 -6.69 -16.31 -13.68
CA ALA A 149 -6.38 -15.02 -13.07
C ALA A 149 -5.51 -14.16 -13.97
N GLY A 150 -5.54 -12.85 -13.72
CA GLY A 150 -4.60 -11.88 -14.24
C GLY A 150 -4.82 -10.53 -13.56
N THR A 151 -4.14 -9.50 -14.05
CA THR A 151 -4.24 -8.16 -13.49
C THR A 151 -5.21 -7.30 -14.32
N TYR A 152 -4.66 -6.37 -15.10
CA TYR A 152 -5.38 -5.54 -16.05
C TYR A 152 -5.73 -6.32 -17.32
N PHE A 153 -7.02 -6.33 -17.68
CA PHE A 153 -7.48 -6.81 -18.98
C PHE A 153 -8.09 -5.65 -19.78
N PRO A 154 -7.49 -5.25 -20.92
CA PRO A 154 -8.08 -4.24 -21.79
C PRO A 154 -9.40 -4.77 -22.37
N LYS A 155 -10.35 -3.88 -22.71
CA LYS A 155 -11.65 -4.31 -23.25
C LYS A 155 -11.48 -5.22 -24.48
N GLN A 156 -10.65 -4.76 -25.44
CA GLN A 156 -10.28 -5.50 -26.64
C GLN A 156 -8.80 -5.86 -26.58
N GLY A 157 -8.46 -7.06 -27.07
CA GLY A 157 -7.08 -7.49 -27.19
C GLY A 157 -6.32 -6.61 -28.19
N GLY A 158 -5.01 -6.45 -27.98
CA GLY A 158 -4.16 -5.67 -28.86
C GLY A 158 -2.79 -6.30 -29.04
N TYR A 159 -2.31 -6.34 -30.29
CA TYR A 159 -0.95 -6.80 -30.64
C TYR A 159 0.15 -6.06 -29.88
N ALA A 160 -0.10 -4.83 -29.40
CA ALA A 160 0.87 -4.00 -28.69
C ALA A 160 1.13 -4.42 -27.23
N LEU A 161 0.16 -5.03 -26.55
CA LEU A 161 0.28 -5.40 -25.13
C LEU A 161 0.50 -6.91 -24.91
N ASN A 162 0.26 -7.75 -25.92
CA ASN A 162 0.31 -9.21 -25.80
C ASN A 162 -0.53 -9.76 -24.62
N VAL A 163 -1.62 -9.07 -24.30
CA VAL A 163 -2.61 -9.45 -23.27
C VAL A 163 -3.95 -9.71 -23.98
N PRO A 164 -4.64 -10.83 -23.69
CA PRO A 164 -5.96 -11.09 -24.25
C PRO A 164 -6.99 -10.04 -23.80
N GLY A 165 -7.94 -9.74 -24.68
CA GLY A 165 -9.01 -8.80 -24.38
C GLY A 165 -10.01 -9.39 -23.38
N PHE A 166 -10.63 -8.54 -22.55
CA PHE A 166 -11.58 -9.00 -21.56
C PHE A 166 -12.81 -9.69 -22.19
N ILE A 167 -13.30 -9.17 -23.33
CA ILE A 167 -14.37 -9.82 -24.11
C ILE A 167 -13.96 -11.22 -24.58
N GLU A 168 -12.71 -11.40 -25.02
CA GLU A 168 -12.18 -12.69 -25.49
C GLU A 168 -12.10 -13.68 -24.33
N ILE A 169 -11.62 -13.25 -23.17
CA ILE A 169 -11.54 -14.06 -21.95
C ILE A 169 -12.94 -14.52 -21.52
N LEU A 170 -13.90 -13.61 -21.43
CA LEU A 170 -15.27 -13.93 -21.01
C LEU A 170 -15.95 -14.91 -22.00
N SER A 171 -15.75 -14.67 -23.30
CA SER A 171 -16.31 -15.51 -24.37
C SER A 171 -15.65 -16.89 -24.43
N TYR A 172 -14.41 -17.02 -23.96
CA TYR A 172 -13.70 -18.30 -23.87
C TYR A 172 -14.09 -19.07 -22.61
N LEU A 173 -14.00 -18.45 -21.43
CA LEU A 173 -14.20 -19.13 -20.14
C LEU A 173 -15.67 -19.47 -19.87
N GLY A 174 -16.60 -18.58 -20.24
CA GLY A 174 -18.03 -18.74 -19.94
C GLY A 174 -18.65 -20.03 -20.51
N PRO A 175 -18.56 -20.28 -21.83
CA PRO A 175 -19.02 -21.53 -22.44
C PRO A 175 -18.23 -22.77 -21.97
N ARG A 176 -16.94 -22.59 -21.64
CA ARG A 176 -16.07 -23.69 -21.21
C ARG A 176 -16.45 -24.21 -19.83
N TRP A 177 -16.99 -23.37 -18.94
CA TRP A 177 -17.59 -23.83 -17.66
C TRP A 177 -18.67 -24.90 -17.87
N ARG A 178 -19.47 -24.79 -18.93
CA ARG A 178 -20.55 -25.77 -19.23
C ARG A 178 -20.06 -27.00 -19.96
N THR A 179 -19.03 -26.87 -20.80
CA THR A 179 -18.59 -27.93 -21.72
C THR A 179 -17.37 -28.71 -21.23
N HIS A 180 -16.51 -28.10 -20.42
CA HIS A 180 -15.24 -28.65 -19.92
C HIS A 180 -15.07 -28.35 -18.43
N ARG A 181 -16.16 -28.49 -17.64
CA ARG A 181 -16.19 -28.16 -16.21
C ARG A 181 -15.09 -28.83 -15.40
N GLU A 182 -14.92 -30.14 -15.58
CA GLU A 182 -13.97 -30.93 -14.77
C GLU A 182 -12.53 -30.47 -14.96
N GLU A 183 -12.14 -29.99 -16.14
CA GLU A 183 -10.81 -29.42 -16.38
C GLU A 183 -10.58 -28.15 -15.53
N LEU A 184 -11.58 -27.26 -15.49
CA LEU A 184 -11.50 -26.02 -14.69
C LEU A 184 -11.52 -26.33 -13.18
N LEU A 185 -12.31 -27.33 -12.76
CA LEU A 185 -12.32 -27.79 -11.38
C LEU A 185 -10.98 -28.41 -10.97
N GLU A 186 -10.36 -29.21 -11.84
CA GLU A 186 -9.07 -29.83 -11.55
C GLU A 186 -7.97 -28.77 -11.38
N ASN A 187 -7.93 -27.77 -12.28
CA ASN A 187 -7.04 -26.61 -12.14
C ASN A 187 -7.27 -25.90 -10.79
N GLY A 188 -8.53 -25.66 -10.43
CA GLY A 188 -8.88 -25.03 -9.15
C GLY A 188 -8.49 -25.86 -7.93
N ARG A 189 -8.66 -27.18 -7.97
CA ARG A 189 -8.23 -28.10 -6.90
C ARG A 189 -6.71 -28.13 -6.77
N GLU A 190 -5.97 -28.07 -7.88
CA GLU A 190 -4.52 -28.04 -7.89
C GLU A 190 -3.98 -26.77 -7.22
N ILE A 191 -4.50 -25.61 -7.61
CA ILE A 191 -4.11 -24.33 -7.03
C ILE A 191 -4.46 -24.31 -5.54
N ALA A 192 -5.66 -24.75 -5.16
CA ALA A 192 -6.05 -24.82 -3.76
C ALA A 192 -5.18 -25.77 -2.93
N ARG A 193 -4.69 -26.88 -3.50
CA ARG A 193 -3.75 -27.79 -2.83
C ARG A 193 -2.41 -27.09 -2.56
N ILE A 194 -1.92 -26.31 -3.51
CA ILE A 194 -0.68 -25.55 -3.37
C ILE A 194 -0.85 -24.46 -2.31
N LEU A 195 -1.93 -23.69 -2.35
CA LEU A 195 -2.23 -22.67 -1.36
C LEU A 195 -2.28 -23.27 0.06
N ARG A 196 -2.99 -24.38 0.26
CA ARG A 196 -3.00 -25.10 1.55
C ARG A 196 -1.65 -25.69 1.95
N SER A 197 -0.81 -26.06 0.99
CA SER A 197 0.54 -26.57 1.31
C SER A 197 1.47 -25.49 1.88
N LEU A 198 1.17 -24.21 1.65
CA LEU A 198 1.92 -23.08 2.21
C LEU A 198 1.56 -22.83 3.67
N GLU A 199 0.39 -23.29 4.12
CA GLU A 199 0.00 -23.31 5.53
C GLU A 199 0.76 -24.37 6.32
N GLN A 200 1.30 -25.40 5.66
CA GLN A 200 1.94 -26.49 6.37
C GLN A 200 3.29 -26.05 6.94
N PRO A 201 3.62 -26.47 8.16
CA PRO A 201 4.95 -26.24 8.72
C PRO A 201 5.98 -26.95 7.85
N ARG A 202 7.04 -26.25 7.45
CA ARG A 202 8.20 -26.89 6.83
C ARG A 202 9.31 -26.97 7.87
N PRO A 203 9.81 -28.16 8.22
CA PRO A 203 11.01 -28.27 9.01
C PRO A 203 12.17 -27.73 8.16
N LEU A 204 12.74 -26.63 8.59
CA LEU A 204 14.00 -26.15 8.08
C LEU A 204 14.87 -25.98 9.32
N ASP A 205 15.79 -26.93 9.50
CA ASP A 205 16.71 -26.98 10.63
C ASP A 205 17.78 -25.89 10.43
N GLU A 206 17.42 -24.64 10.65
CA GLU A 206 18.33 -23.50 10.58
C GLU A 206 18.48 -22.87 11.97
N VAL A 207 19.70 -22.48 12.31
CA VAL A 207 20.00 -21.90 13.63
C VAL A 207 19.82 -20.39 13.57
N LEU A 208 19.06 -19.84 14.53
CA LEU A 208 18.96 -18.40 14.74
C LEU A 208 20.36 -17.84 15.06
N SER A 209 20.95 -17.11 14.12
CA SER A 209 22.35 -16.67 14.21
C SER A 209 22.54 -15.23 13.70
N VAL A 210 23.67 -14.64 14.08
CA VAL A 210 24.09 -13.32 13.58
C VAL A 210 24.42 -13.38 12.08
N ASP A 211 24.79 -14.54 11.54
CA ASP A 211 25.15 -14.69 10.13
C ASP A 211 23.94 -14.43 9.22
N LEU A 212 22.72 -14.81 9.65
CA LEU A 212 21.48 -14.46 8.91
C LEU A 212 21.28 -12.94 8.79
N LEU A 213 21.67 -12.16 9.81
CA LEU A 213 21.64 -10.70 9.75
C LEU A 213 22.67 -10.17 8.76
N ALA A 214 23.88 -10.73 8.78
CA ALA A 214 24.95 -10.35 7.86
C ALA A 214 24.56 -10.64 6.40
N ASP A 215 23.94 -11.79 6.14
CA ASP A 215 23.46 -12.19 4.81
C ASP A 215 22.38 -11.24 4.28
N GLY A 216 21.41 -10.87 5.12
CA GLY A 216 20.40 -9.87 4.76
C GLY A 216 21.01 -8.52 4.39
N ALA A 217 22.00 -8.05 5.15
CA ALA A 217 22.70 -6.80 4.87
C ALA A 217 23.55 -6.89 3.60
N PHE A 218 24.20 -8.03 3.36
CA PHE A 218 24.98 -8.29 2.16
C PHE A 218 24.10 -8.27 0.90
N GLN A 219 22.96 -8.96 0.90
CA GLN A 219 22.05 -8.98 -0.25
C GLN A 219 21.45 -7.59 -0.55
N LEU A 220 21.18 -6.78 0.48
CA LEU A 220 20.77 -5.38 0.28
C LEU A 220 21.88 -4.56 -0.37
N ALA A 221 23.13 -4.75 0.05
CA ALA A 221 24.27 -4.08 -0.54
C ALA A 221 24.48 -4.45 -2.02
N GLU A 222 24.28 -5.72 -2.39
CA GLU A 222 24.36 -6.16 -3.80
C GLU A 222 23.26 -5.54 -4.68
N ASN A 223 22.07 -5.31 -4.12
CA ASN A 223 20.93 -4.74 -4.86
C ASN A 223 20.84 -3.20 -4.78
N PHE A 224 21.82 -2.54 -4.16
CA PHE A 224 21.77 -1.10 -3.92
C PHE A 224 22.08 -0.26 -5.18
N ASP A 225 21.23 0.73 -5.45
CA ASP A 225 21.46 1.71 -6.51
C ASP A 225 22.46 2.77 -6.03
N HIS A 226 23.74 2.55 -6.32
CA HIS A 226 24.81 3.47 -5.98
C HIS A 226 24.71 4.84 -6.67
N GLU A 227 23.88 5.04 -7.69
CA GLU A 227 23.68 6.36 -8.32
C GLU A 227 22.56 7.14 -7.60
N ASN A 228 21.40 6.51 -7.44
CA ASN A 228 20.15 7.17 -7.03
C ASN A 228 19.66 6.81 -5.63
N GLY A 229 20.36 5.93 -4.89
CA GLY A 229 19.92 5.42 -3.58
C GLY A 229 18.70 4.50 -3.68
N GLY A 230 18.41 3.73 -2.64
CA GLY A 230 17.41 2.66 -2.62
C GLY A 230 17.84 1.42 -3.39
N PHE A 231 16.91 0.53 -3.67
CA PHE A 231 17.20 -0.82 -4.18
C PHE A 231 16.51 -1.08 -5.52
N GLY A 232 17.17 -1.86 -6.38
CA GLY A 232 16.63 -2.27 -7.67
C GLY A 232 16.51 -1.16 -8.73
N GLY A 233 15.81 -1.49 -9.82
CA GLY A 233 15.54 -0.60 -10.96
C GLY A 233 14.21 0.14 -10.85
N ALA A 234 13.71 0.67 -11.98
CA ALA A 234 12.39 1.29 -12.05
C ALA A 234 11.27 0.24 -12.24
N PRO A 235 10.09 0.38 -11.62
CA PRO A 235 9.70 1.40 -10.64
C PRO A 235 10.36 1.20 -9.27
N LYS A 236 10.51 2.27 -8.47
CA LYS A 236 11.16 2.25 -7.15
C LYS A 236 10.20 2.56 -6.01
N PHE A 237 10.19 1.69 -5.01
CA PHE A 237 9.40 1.83 -3.78
C PHE A 237 10.30 2.26 -2.60
N PRO A 238 9.81 3.10 -1.69
CA PRO A 238 10.59 3.54 -0.51
C PRO A 238 11.00 2.44 0.49
N THR A 239 10.20 1.36 0.59
CA THR A 239 10.44 0.17 1.42
C THR A 239 11.12 0.43 2.79
N PRO A 240 10.52 1.25 3.69
CA PRO A 240 11.18 1.72 4.91
C PRO A 240 11.72 0.62 5.85
N HIS A 241 11.07 -0.54 5.90
CA HIS A 241 11.51 -1.68 6.71
C HIS A 241 12.91 -2.19 6.31
N GLN A 242 13.30 -2.09 5.03
CA GLN A 242 14.63 -2.50 4.55
C GLN A 242 15.71 -1.54 5.07
N LEU A 243 15.42 -0.24 5.04
CA LEU A 243 16.33 0.81 5.50
C LEU A 243 16.42 0.82 7.03
N LEU A 244 15.32 0.58 7.74
CA LEU A 244 15.30 0.39 9.19
C LEU A 244 16.17 -0.81 9.61
N PHE A 245 16.08 -1.92 8.88
CA PHE A 245 16.96 -3.07 9.12
C PHE A 245 18.44 -2.69 8.96
N LEU A 246 18.82 -1.95 7.91
CA LEU A 246 20.20 -1.47 7.75
C LEU A 246 20.67 -0.56 8.88
N LEU A 247 19.80 0.30 9.43
CA LEU A 247 20.13 1.10 10.62
C LEU A 247 20.39 0.22 11.85
N ARG A 248 19.59 -0.85 12.04
CA ARG A 248 19.83 -1.83 13.11
C ARG A 248 21.14 -2.58 12.90
N TRP A 249 21.40 -3.04 11.67
CA TRP A 249 22.65 -3.70 11.30
C TRP A 249 23.87 -2.81 11.54
N HIS A 250 23.80 -1.53 11.15
CA HIS A 250 24.85 -0.55 11.43
C HIS A 250 25.13 -0.43 12.94
N ARG A 251 24.07 -0.30 13.76
CA ARG A 251 24.21 -0.22 15.23
C ARG A 251 24.83 -1.47 15.85
N ARG A 252 24.54 -2.67 15.31
CA ARG A 252 25.12 -3.94 15.81
C ARG A 252 26.56 -4.15 15.35
N SER A 253 26.83 -3.92 14.07
CA SER A 253 28.10 -4.31 13.41
C SER A 253 29.12 -3.18 13.29
N GLY A 254 28.69 -1.92 13.41
CA GLY A 254 29.51 -0.74 13.06
C GLY A 254 29.70 -0.55 11.56
N ALA A 255 28.94 -1.24 10.70
CA ALA A 255 29.09 -1.15 9.25
C ALA A 255 28.66 0.23 8.71
N GLU A 256 29.62 1.11 8.43
CA GLU A 256 29.39 2.44 7.83
C GLU A 256 28.77 2.37 6.43
N THR A 257 29.01 1.27 5.70
CA THR A 257 28.39 1.05 4.39
C THR A 257 26.86 0.97 4.49
N ALA A 258 26.33 0.36 5.56
CA ALA A 258 24.90 0.26 5.80
C ALA A 258 24.27 1.64 6.09
N LEU A 259 24.93 2.44 6.93
CA LEU A 259 24.49 3.82 7.18
C LEU A 259 24.52 4.66 5.90
N GLY A 260 25.62 4.60 5.13
CA GLY A 260 25.75 5.33 3.87
C GLY A 260 24.69 4.98 2.83
N MET A 261 24.24 3.71 2.76
CA MET A 261 23.11 3.32 1.93
C MET A 261 21.81 4.01 2.37
N VAL A 262 21.54 4.04 3.68
CA VAL A 262 20.35 4.68 4.23
C VAL A 262 20.36 6.18 3.96
N GLU A 263 21.41 6.89 4.35
CA GLU A 263 21.48 8.36 4.21
C GLU A 263 21.35 8.80 2.75
N LYS A 264 22.02 8.10 1.84
CA LYS A 264 21.90 8.37 0.40
C LYS A 264 20.47 8.19 -0.10
N THR A 265 19.81 7.12 0.34
CA THR A 265 18.42 6.83 -0.06
C THR A 265 17.46 7.90 0.45
N LEU A 266 17.58 8.29 1.72
CA LEU A 266 16.76 9.33 2.34
C LEU A 266 16.90 10.66 1.61
N VAL A 267 18.13 11.13 1.41
CA VAL A 267 18.37 12.40 0.70
C VAL A 267 17.81 12.36 -0.72
N LYS A 268 18.01 11.24 -1.45
CA LYS A 268 17.53 11.11 -2.83
C LYS A 268 16.00 11.06 -2.92
N MET A 269 15.32 10.41 -1.98
CA MET A 269 13.86 10.40 -1.94
C MET A 269 13.29 11.78 -1.58
N ALA A 270 13.82 12.44 -0.54
CA ALA A 270 13.34 13.74 -0.10
C ALA A 270 13.65 14.88 -1.08
N ASP A 271 14.75 14.78 -1.85
CA ASP A 271 15.02 15.71 -2.95
C ASP A 271 14.27 15.32 -4.25
N GLY A 272 13.77 14.09 -4.35
CA GLY A 272 13.00 13.59 -5.49
C GLY A 272 11.59 14.19 -5.58
N GLY A 273 10.90 13.95 -6.70
CA GLY A 273 9.49 14.30 -6.88
C GLY A 273 8.54 13.32 -6.18
N ILE A 274 9.05 12.21 -5.63
CA ILE A 274 8.31 11.34 -4.71
C ILE A 274 7.93 12.06 -3.41
N PHE A 275 8.68 13.10 -3.01
CA PHE A 275 8.31 13.98 -1.91
C PHE A 275 7.57 15.21 -2.44
N ASP A 276 6.40 15.52 -1.87
CA ASP A 276 5.64 16.73 -2.26
C ASP A 276 6.28 17.97 -1.64
N HIS A 277 7.11 18.65 -2.44
CA HIS A 277 7.86 19.84 -2.04
C HIS A 277 7.00 21.04 -1.61
N LEU A 278 5.69 21.07 -1.93
CA LEU A 278 4.81 22.14 -1.50
C LEU A 278 3.98 21.75 -0.28
N GLY A 279 3.35 20.58 -0.31
CA GLY A 279 2.40 20.16 0.72
C GLY A 279 2.96 19.24 1.78
N GLY A 280 4.16 18.70 1.59
CA GLY A 280 4.72 17.62 2.40
C GLY A 280 4.07 16.26 2.11
N GLY A 281 4.62 15.24 2.76
CA GLY A 281 4.23 13.84 2.56
C GLY A 281 4.87 13.21 1.33
N PHE A 282 4.98 11.88 1.37
CA PHE A 282 5.53 11.05 0.30
C PHE A 282 4.43 10.43 -0.55
N HIS A 283 4.64 10.44 -1.86
CA HIS A 283 3.91 9.62 -2.79
C HIS A 283 4.36 8.15 -2.69
N ARG A 284 3.49 7.22 -3.09
CA ARG A 284 3.67 5.79 -2.81
C ARG A 284 4.94 5.20 -3.43
N TYR A 285 5.23 5.53 -4.68
CA TYR A 285 6.42 5.04 -5.39
C TYR A 285 6.77 5.93 -6.59
N ALA A 286 7.98 5.77 -7.11
CA ALA A 286 8.45 6.45 -8.31
C ALA A 286 8.44 5.51 -9.52
N VAL A 287 7.96 5.99 -10.68
CA VAL A 287 7.99 5.24 -11.95
C VAL A 287 9.39 5.20 -12.55
N ASP A 288 10.28 6.10 -12.13
CA ASP A 288 11.63 6.21 -12.64
C ASP A 288 12.67 5.89 -11.56
N LYS A 289 13.91 5.61 -12.00
CA LYS A 289 14.98 5.23 -11.07
C LYS A 289 15.50 6.38 -10.19
N LYS A 290 15.22 7.63 -10.55
CA LYS A 290 15.77 8.84 -9.91
C LYS A 290 14.85 9.43 -8.85
N TRP A 291 13.72 8.78 -8.54
CA TRP A 291 12.71 9.28 -7.60
C TRP A 291 12.00 10.56 -8.07
N GLN A 292 12.01 10.88 -9.37
CA GLN A 292 11.53 12.16 -9.89
C GLN A 292 10.05 12.16 -10.24
N ILE A 293 9.55 11.07 -10.80
CA ILE A 293 8.17 10.97 -11.29
C ILE A 293 7.44 9.98 -10.38
N PRO A 294 6.54 10.45 -9.51
CA PRO A 294 5.76 9.57 -8.65
C PRO A 294 4.55 8.98 -9.39
N HIS A 295 4.02 7.89 -8.85
CA HIS A 295 2.58 7.70 -8.83
C HIS A 295 2.00 8.51 -7.68
N PHE A 296 1.06 9.41 -7.97
CA PHE A 296 0.74 10.53 -7.08
C PHE A 296 -0.12 10.17 -5.85
N GLU A 297 -0.47 8.90 -5.70
CA GLU A 297 -1.14 8.37 -4.53
C GLU A 297 -0.32 8.60 -3.25
N LYS A 298 -0.97 8.98 -2.15
CA LYS A 298 -0.34 9.06 -0.83
C LYS A 298 -1.11 8.22 0.19
N MET A 299 -0.44 7.22 0.75
CA MET A 299 -1.02 6.30 1.71
C MET A 299 -0.60 6.65 3.13
N LEU A 300 -1.51 6.46 4.10
CA LEU A 300 -1.24 6.68 5.51
C LEU A 300 -0.05 5.85 6.02
N TYR A 301 0.00 4.58 5.60
CA TYR A 301 1.07 3.67 6.03
C TYR A 301 2.44 4.06 5.47
N ASP A 302 2.50 4.62 4.25
CA ASP A 302 3.75 5.12 3.67
C ASP A 302 4.27 6.31 4.49
N GLN A 303 3.35 7.21 4.90
CA GLN A 303 3.70 8.34 5.77
C GLN A 303 4.23 7.86 7.11
N ALA A 304 3.56 6.88 7.75
CA ALA A 304 3.99 6.31 9.02
C ALA A 304 5.39 5.68 8.92
N GLY A 305 5.63 4.89 7.87
CA GLY A 305 6.93 4.27 7.61
C GLY A 305 8.04 5.29 7.40
N MET A 306 7.77 6.36 6.65
CA MET A 306 8.73 7.46 6.44
C MET A 306 9.00 8.24 7.73
N ILE A 307 7.98 8.57 8.53
CA ILE A 307 8.19 9.23 9.84
C ILE A 307 9.13 8.41 10.71
N LEU A 308 8.86 7.11 10.85
CA LEU A 308 9.69 6.23 11.66
C LEU A 308 11.14 6.15 11.14
N LEU A 309 11.32 5.96 9.83
CA LEU A 309 12.63 5.84 9.21
C LEU A 309 13.49 7.10 9.35
N TYR A 310 12.94 8.28 9.03
CA TYR A 310 13.67 9.55 9.16
C TYR A 310 13.94 9.89 10.64
N THR A 311 13.03 9.51 11.55
CA THR A 311 13.24 9.65 12.99
C THR A 311 14.43 8.81 13.47
N GLU A 312 14.52 7.54 13.07
CA GLU A 312 15.63 6.67 13.46
C GLU A 312 16.96 7.11 12.84
N ALA A 313 16.95 7.61 11.60
CA ALA A 313 18.13 8.19 10.98
C ALA A 313 18.61 9.46 11.72
N TYR A 314 17.69 10.33 12.15
CA TYR A 314 18.01 11.48 12.99
C TYR A 314 18.62 11.05 14.32
N ARG A 315 18.10 10.01 14.95
CA ARG A 315 18.63 9.52 16.24
C ARG A 315 20.10 9.09 16.13
N ILE A 316 20.54 8.64 14.95
CA ILE A 316 21.91 8.19 14.70
C ILE A 316 22.84 9.36 14.35
N SER A 317 22.46 10.23 13.40
CA SER A 317 23.37 11.26 12.88
C SER A 317 23.12 12.68 13.41
N ALA A 318 21.99 12.90 14.10
CA ALA A 318 21.50 14.20 14.54
C ALA A 318 21.36 15.26 13.43
N ASN A 319 21.29 14.84 12.16
CA ASN A 319 21.18 15.74 11.02
C ASN A 319 19.78 16.40 10.96
N PRO A 320 19.66 17.74 11.13
CA PRO A 320 18.37 18.45 11.17
C PRO A 320 17.51 18.26 9.92
N PHE A 321 18.13 17.95 8.78
CA PHE A 321 17.40 17.64 7.56
C PHE A 321 16.31 16.57 7.76
N TYR A 322 16.59 15.55 8.58
CA TYR A 322 15.62 14.48 8.81
C TYR A 322 14.43 14.92 9.67
N SER A 323 14.64 15.82 10.64
CA SER A 323 13.53 16.35 11.44
C SER A 323 12.64 17.30 10.63
N GLU A 324 13.22 18.05 9.69
CA GLU A 324 12.48 18.90 8.73
C GLU A 324 11.56 18.07 7.83
N VAL A 325 12.06 16.94 7.30
CA VAL A 325 11.24 16.02 6.49
C VAL A 325 10.09 15.45 7.32
N VAL A 326 10.35 14.99 8.56
CA VAL A 326 9.28 14.49 9.45
C VAL A 326 8.24 15.58 9.73
N ALA A 327 8.66 16.81 10.03
CA ALA A 327 7.74 17.92 10.28
C ALA A 327 6.84 18.20 9.06
N ALA A 328 7.38 18.13 7.84
CA ALA A 328 6.61 18.30 6.62
C ALA A 328 5.59 17.15 6.39
N ILE A 329 5.96 15.90 6.71
CA ILE A 329 5.00 14.77 6.64
C ILE A 329 3.88 14.97 7.66
N VAL A 330 4.19 15.35 8.91
CA VAL A 330 3.16 15.55 9.94
C VAL A 330 2.22 16.71 9.57
N ALA A 331 2.76 17.81 9.03
CA ALA A 331 1.95 18.93 8.55
C ALA A 331 1.00 18.51 7.41
N TYR A 332 1.43 17.61 6.52
CA TYR A 332 0.57 16.99 5.51
C TYR A 332 -0.55 16.16 6.16
N LEU A 333 -0.20 15.29 7.12
CA LEU A 333 -1.15 14.42 7.79
C LEU A 333 -2.25 15.20 8.51
N GLU A 334 -1.89 16.24 9.27
CA GLU A 334 -2.85 17.11 9.96
C GLU A 334 -3.77 17.85 8.98
N ARG A 335 -3.21 18.36 7.88
CA ARG A 335 -3.96 19.17 6.92
C ARG A 335 -4.90 18.35 6.04
N GLU A 336 -4.46 17.18 5.58
CA GLU A 336 -5.15 16.42 4.53
C GLU A 336 -5.83 15.15 5.04
N LEU A 337 -5.22 14.42 5.98
CA LEU A 337 -5.68 13.08 6.39
C LEU A 337 -6.32 13.03 7.77
N GLN A 338 -6.06 13.97 8.67
CA GLN A 338 -6.69 13.97 9.99
C GLN A 338 -8.19 14.31 9.89
N GLY A 339 -9.03 13.49 10.53
CA GLY A 339 -10.45 13.77 10.71
C GLY A 339 -10.73 14.52 12.00
N GLU A 340 -11.90 15.16 12.09
CA GLU A 340 -12.36 15.87 13.30
C GLU A 340 -12.46 14.96 14.52
N HIS A 341 -12.62 13.65 14.31
CA HIS A 341 -12.62 12.62 15.36
C HIS A 341 -11.22 12.31 15.92
N GLY A 342 -10.14 12.80 15.30
CA GLY A 342 -8.75 12.66 15.78
C GLY A 342 -7.91 11.58 15.08
N ALA A 343 -8.53 10.57 14.47
CA ALA A 343 -7.84 9.55 13.67
C ALA A 343 -7.61 10.00 12.21
N PHE A 344 -6.77 9.25 11.51
CA PHE A 344 -6.31 9.58 10.16
C PHE A 344 -6.96 8.66 9.11
N ARG A 345 -7.37 9.30 8.01
CA ARG A 345 -7.94 8.70 6.81
C ARG A 345 -6.90 7.92 6.02
N ALA A 346 -7.36 6.89 5.31
CA ALA A 346 -6.53 5.85 4.70
C ALA A 346 -5.58 6.39 3.63
N ALA A 347 -6.09 7.20 2.70
CA ALA A 347 -5.34 7.58 1.51
C ALA A 347 -5.84 8.88 0.87
N GLN A 348 -4.97 9.47 0.05
CA GLN A 348 -5.28 10.51 -0.91
C GLN A 348 -5.02 9.98 -2.33
N ASP A 349 -6.01 10.19 -3.21
CA ASP A 349 -6.01 9.71 -4.60
C ASP A 349 -4.88 10.32 -5.44
N ALA A 350 -4.43 9.57 -6.45
CA ALA A 350 -3.44 10.01 -7.44
C ALA A 350 -4.07 10.95 -8.48
N ASP A 351 -5.36 10.76 -8.77
CA ASP A 351 -6.09 11.46 -9.81
C ASP A 351 -6.79 12.73 -9.29
N SER A 352 -6.76 13.77 -10.11
CA SER A 352 -7.63 14.94 -9.97
C SER A 352 -8.22 15.27 -11.35
N GLU A 353 -9.55 15.45 -11.40
CA GLU A 353 -10.30 15.59 -12.65
C GLU A 353 -10.05 14.44 -13.67
N GLY A 354 -9.88 13.21 -13.17
CA GLY A 354 -9.63 12.02 -14.02
C GLY A 354 -8.27 12.02 -14.72
N ARG A 355 -7.30 12.80 -14.19
CA ARG A 355 -5.92 12.82 -14.67
C ARG A 355 -4.96 12.67 -13.50
N GLU A 356 -4.13 11.65 -13.57
CA GLU A 356 -3.05 11.44 -12.59
C GLU A 356 -2.13 12.66 -12.52
N GLY A 357 -1.82 13.11 -11.30
CA GLY A 357 -0.82 14.17 -11.05
C GLY A 357 -1.25 15.61 -11.39
N ALA A 358 -2.43 15.83 -11.97
CA ALA A 358 -2.89 17.17 -12.40
C ALA A 358 -2.89 18.22 -11.27
N PHE A 359 -3.15 17.79 -10.03
CA PHE A 359 -3.10 18.63 -8.84
C PHE A 359 -1.67 19.10 -8.51
N TYR A 360 -0.66 18.27 -8.76
CA TYR A 360 0.69 18.42 -8.22
C TYR A 360 1.69 19.06 -9.19
N VAL A 361 1.49 18.92 -10.51
CA VAL A 361 2.47 19.37 -11.51
C VAL A 361 2.34 20.84 -11.88
N TRP A 362 3.44 21.43 -12.38
CA TRP A 362 3.54 22.85 -12.70
C TRP A 362 4.24 23.11 -14.02
N THR A 363 3.72 24.07 -14.78
CA THR A 363 4.43 24.65 -15.93
C THR A 363 5.24 25.86 -15.49
N LYS A 364 6.31 26.20 -16.24
CA LYS A 364 7.05 27.45 -16.02
C LYS A 364 6.16 28.69 -16.03
N ALA A 365 5.16 28.72 -16.93
CA ALA A 365 4.27 29.86 -17.06
C ALA A 365 3.41 30.07 -15.79
N GLN A 366 2.85 28.99 -15.24
CA GLN A 366 2.08 29.06 -13.99
C GLN A 366 2.94 29.54 -12.81
N ILE A 367 4.20 29.09 -12.73
CA ILE A 367 5.11 29.54 -11.67
C ILE A 367 5.43 31.04 -11.83
N ALA A 368 5.72 31.49 -13.05
CA ALA A 368 5.98 32.90 -13.34
C ALA A 368 4.76 33.80 -13.06
N GLU A 369 3.55 33.34 -13.35
CA GLU A 369 2.31 34.05 -13.03
C GLU A 369 2.15 34.30 -11.51
N ILE A 370 2.54 33.33 -10.69
CA ILE A 370 2.39 33.41 -9.24
C ILE A 370 3.53 34.16 -8.59
N LEU A 371 4.79 33.89 -8.99
CA LEU A 371 5.99 34.41 -8.33
C LEU A 371 6.55 35.67 -9.02
N GLY A 372 6.19 35.92 -10.28
CA GLY A 372 6.87 36.87 -11.15
C GLY A 372 8.01 36.21 -11.94
N ASP A 373 8.43 36.82 -13.06
CA ASP A 373 9.42 36.22 -13.97
C ASP A 373 10.79 35.96 -13.31
N GLY A 374 11.26 36.88 -12.45
CA GLY A 374 12.56 36.78 -11.78
C GLY A 374 12.61 35.64 -10.77
N ASP A 375 11.76 35.73 -9.74
CA ASP A 375 11.63 34.71 -8.69
C ASP A 375 11.19 33.36 -9.28
N GLY A 376 10.27 33.37 -10.26
CA GLY A 376 9.79 32.18 -10.92
C GLY A 376 10.89 31.42 -11.65
N GLU A 377 11.80 32.11 -12.34
CA GLU A 377 12.93 31.46 -13.01
C GLU A 377 13.94 30.87 -12.01
N LEU A 378 14.16 31.54 -10.87
CA LEU A 378 14.99 31.02 -9.77
C LEU A 378 14.38 29.76 -9.14
N PHE A 379 13.09 29.80 -8.83
CA PHE A 379 12.34 28.65 -8.31
C PHE A 379 12.39 27.48 -9.30
N CYS A 380 12.17 27.74 -10.59
CA CYS A 380 12.21 26.70 -11.63
C CYS A 380 13.57 26.01 -11.71
N ARG A 381 14.69 26.74 -11.54
CA ARG A 381 16.03 26.13 -11.46
C ARG A 381 16.17 25.27 -10.21
N ALA A 382 15.78 25.80 -9.06
CA ALA A 382 15.89 25.12 -7.77
C ALA A 382 15.06 23.82 -7.68
N TYR A 383 13.96 23.73 -8.45
CA TYR A 383 13.03 22.58 -8.47
C TYR A 383 12.95 21.84 -9.81
N GLY A 384 13.88 22.11 -10.73
CA GLY A 384 14.02 21.36 -11.98
C GLY A 384 12.86 21.50 -12.98
N VAL A 385 12.10 22.59 -12.94
CA VAL A 385 11.00 22.86 -13.87
C VAL A 385 11.54 23.49 -15.15
N SER A 386 11.20 22.89 -16.31
CA SER A 386 11.66 23.34 -17.63
C SER A 386 10.49 23.62 -18.56
N LYS A 387 10.73 24.30 -19.70
CA LYS A 387 9.69 24.50 -20.73
C LYS A 387 9.20 23.19 -21.36
N ALA A 388 10.04 22.15 -21.38
CA ALA A 388 9.68 20.84 -21.92
C ALA A 388 8.80 20.05 -20.95
N GLY A 389 8.87 20.34 -19.65
CA GLY A 389 8.31 19.49 -18.61
C GLY A 389 9.15 18.21 -18.40
N ASN A 390 8.73 17.39 -17.43
CA ASN A 390 9.24 16.02 -17.24
C ASN A 390 8.10 15.01 -16.98
N PHE A 391 6.84 15.44 -17.07
CA PHE A 391 5.65 14.61 -16.89
C PHE A 391 4.93 14.44 -18.23
N SER A 392 4.71 13.20 -18.67
CA SER A 392 4.23 12.85 -20.02
C SER A 392 2.75 13.16 -20.24
N GLU A 393 1.97 13.07 -19.17
CA GLU A 393 0.52 13.07 -19.14
C GLU A 393 -0.02 14.50 -19.32
N ILE A 394 0.79 15.50 -18.94
CA ILE A 394 0.45 16.92 -19.05
C ILE A 394 1.60 17.67 -19.72
N LYS A 395 1.41 18.00 -21.00
CA LYS A 395 2.42 18.64 -21.85
C LYS A 395 3.00 19.91 -21.23
N GLY A 396 4.33 19.93 -21.09
CA GLY A 396 5.08 21.08 -20.57
C GLY A 396 5.02 21.23 -19.05
N ALA A 397 4.35 20.32 -18.34
CA ALA A 397 4.31 20.30 -16.89
C ALA A 397 5.50 19.51 -16.32
N GLY A 398 5.99 19.96 -15.17
CA GLY A 398 7.05 19.33 -14.42
C GLY A 398 6.61 18.93 -13.02
N VAL A 399 7.09 17.77 -12.58
CA VAL A 399 7.12 17.37 -11.17
C VAL A 399 8.28 18.09 -10.49
N LEU A 400 7.99 18.79 -9.40
CA LEU A 400 9.00 19.50 -8.61
C LEU A 400 9.97 18.49 -7.99
N HIS A 401 11.27 18.69 -8.19
CA HIS A 401 12.33 17.91 -7.54
C HIS A 401 13.50 18.83 -7.21
N ARG A 402 13.99 18.77 -5.98
CA ARG A 402 14.99 19.70 -5.46
C ARG A 402 16.36 19.48 -6.11
N ARG A 403 16.95 20.56 -6.59
CA ARG A 403 18.34 20.63 -7.08
C ARG A 403 19.17 21.53 -6.18
N ARG A 404 19.71 20.94 -5.11
CA ARG A 404 20.50 21.66 -4.10
C ARG A 404 21.73 22.32 -4.74
N GLY A 405 22.00 23.57 -4.38
CA GLY A 405 23.18 24.32 -4.83
C GLY A 405 23.12 24.83 -6.27
N GLU A 406 22.01 24.64 -6.99
CA GLU A 406 21.82 25.15 -8.36
C GLU A 406 21.16 26.54 -8.42
N ASN A 407 20.95 27.21 -7.28
CA ASN A 407 20.40 28.56 -7.24
C ASN A 407 21.51 29.63 -7.12
N PRO A 408 21.87 30.34 -8.21
CA PRO A 408 22.97 31.30 -8.19
C PRO A 408 22.66 32.60 -7.44
N ALA A 409 21.40 32.84 -7.02
CA ALA A 409 21.01 34.06 -6.31
C ALA A 409 21.20 33.98 -4.79
N ALA A 410 21.43 32.79 -4.24
CA ALA A 410 21.59 32.62 -2.80
C ALA A 410 23.07 32.80 -2.40
N ALA A 411 23.33 33.74 -1.49
CA ALA A 411 24.66 33.96 -0.94
C ALA A 411 25.11 32.82 0.00
N SER A 412 24.16 32.03 0.51
CA SER A 412 24.40 30.83 1.32
C SER A 412 23.22 29.85 1.19
N PRO A 413 23.40 28.56 1.54
CA PRO A 413 22.32 27.57 1.55
C PRO A 413 21.13 27.97 2.44
N GLU A 414 21.38 28.63 3.56
CA GLU A 414 20.33 29.06 4.50
C GLU A 414 19.45 30.15 3.90
N LEU A 415 20.07 31.11 3.19
CA LEU A 415 19.32 32.16 2.49
C LEU A 415 18.54 31.58 1.30
N GLU A 416 19.10 30.58 0.62
CA GLU A 416 18.38 29.84 -0.43
C GLU A 416 17.10 29.23 0.12
N GLU A 417 17.19 28.51 1.24
CA GLU A 417 16.06 27.82 1.84
C GLU A 417 14.98 28.78 2.36
N GLN A 418 15.38 29.92 2.93
CA GLN A 418 14.43 30.97 3.35
C GLN A 418 13.64 31.56 2.17
N LEU A 419 14.31 31.84 1.04
CA LEU A 419 13.63 32.32 -0.17
C LEU A 419 12.68 31.26 -0.73
N LEU A 420 13.15 30.01 -0.81
CA LEU A 420 12.35 28.89 -1.32
C LEU A 420 11.13 28.61 -0.44
N LEU A 421 11.22 28.77 0.88
CA LEU A 421 10.08 28.64 1.78
C LEU A 421 8.95 29.60 1.42
N GLY A 422 9.24 30.89 1.29
CA GLY A 422 8.22 31.89 0.93
C GLY A 422 7.59 31.66 -0.46
N TRP A 423 8.37 31.13 -1.41
CA TRP A 423 7.85 30.76 -2.73
C TRP A 423 6.99 29.50 -2.69
N ARG A 424 7.38 28.48 -1.90
CA ARG A 424 6.58 27.27 -1.71
C ARG A 424 5.22 27.59 -1.10
N ASP A 425 5.16 28.48 -0.11
CA ASP A 425 3.89 28.88 0.52
C ASP A 425 2.93 29.53 -0.48
N ARG A 426 3.44 30.44 -1.34
CA ARG A 426 2.64 31.08 -2.39
C ARG A 426 2.13 30.07 -3.42
N LEU A 427 2.98 29.13 -3.84
CA LEU A 427 2.60 28.07 -4.77
C LEU A 427 1.62 27.07 -4.14
N LEU A 428 1.77 26.74 -2.85
CA LEU A 428 0.84 25.89 -2.12
C LEU A 428 -0.54 26.55 -2.02
N ALA A 429 -0.59 27.85 -1.70
CA ALA A 429 -1.83 28.62 -1.66
C ALA A 429 -2.53 28.64 -3.03
N ALA A 430 -1.78 28.81 -4.11
CA ALA A 430 -2.31 28.71 -5.46
C ALA A 430 -2.75 27.29 -5.83
N ARG A 431 -2.03 26.25 -5.37
CA ARG A 431 -2.44 24.84 -5.55
C ARG A 431 -3.76 24.54 -4.87
N GLY A 432 -4.01 25.12 -3.69
CA GLY A 432 -5.26 24.95 -2.93
C GLY A 432 -6.50 25.46 -3.65
N GLN A 433 -6.36 26.23 -4.74
CA GLN A 433 -7.47 26.65 -5.60
C GLN A 433 -7.78 25.66 -6.74
N ARG A 434 -6.96 24.61 -6.91
CA ARG A 434 -7.20 23.55 -7.89
C ARG A 434 -8.18 22.52 -7.32
N PRO A 435 -8.91 21.77 -8.16
CA PRO A 435 -9.67 20.61 -7.71
C PRO A 435 -8.77 19.63 -6.95
N SER A 436 -9.07 19.42 -5.67
CA SER A 436 -8.27 18.52 -4.82
C SER A 436 -8.51 17.06 -5.19
N PRO A 437 -7.48 16.19 -5.07
CA PRO A 437 -7.67 14.75 -5.15
C PRO A 437 -8.63 14.27 -4.07
N LEU A 438 -9.36 13.19 -4.36
CA LEU A 438 -10.28 12.58 -3.40
C LEU A 438 -9.50 12.01 -2.20
N ILE A 439 -10.14 12.03 -1.04
CA ILE A 439 -9.61 11.41 0.17
C ILE A 439 -10.46 10.18 0.48
N ASP A 440 -9.82 9.03 0.66
CA ASP A 440 -10.52 7.84 1.14
C ASP A 440 -10.80 7.99 2.64
N GLY A 441 -12.08 8.17 2.97
CA GLY A 441 -12.55 8.41 4.33
C GLY A 441 -12.41 7.24 5.30
N LYS A 442 -11.97 6.05 4.85
CA LYS A 442 -11.79 4.89 5.74
C LYS A 442 -10.75 5.17 6.81
N ILE A 443 -11.08 4.80 8.04
CA ILE A 443 -10.16 4.73 9.17
C ILE A 443 -9.82 3.26 9.37
N LEU A 444 -8.56 2.90 9.17
CA LEU A 444 -8.05 1.53 9.32
C LEU A 444 -7.24 1.40 10.61
N THR A 445 -7.55 0.35 11.40
CA THR A 445 -6.88 0.07 12.68
C THR A 445 -5.39 -0.16 12.48
N ALA A 446 -5.00 -1.04 11.54
CA ALA A 446 -3.60 -1.32 11.22
C ALA A 446 -2.80 -0.05 10.89
N TRP A 447 -3.31 0.78 9.97
CA TRP A 447 -2.56 1.93 9.46
C TRP A 447 -2.46 3.07 10.48
N ASN A 448 -3.52 3.30 11.26
CA ASN A 448 -3.45 4.22 12.38
C ASN A 448 -2.53 3.67 13.48
N GLY A 449 -2.50 2.35 13.73
CA GLY A 449 -1.55 1.72 14.65
C GLY A 449 -0.08 1.99 14.29
N LEU A 450 0.28 1.84 13.01
CA LEU A 450 1.62 2.21 12.51
C LEU A 450 1.92 3.69 12.70
N LEU A 451 0.96 4.57 12.38
CA LEU A 451 1.16 6.00 12.54
C LEU A 451 1.31 6.40 14.01
N ILE A 452 0.52 5.82 14.92
CA ILE A 452 0.63 6.01 16.37
C ILE A 452 2.04 5.64 16.83
N ALA A 453 2.56 4.49 16.38
CA ALA A 453 3.92 4.06 16.69
C ALA A 453 4.96 5.08 16.20
N ALA A 454 4.85 5.51 14.94
CA ALA A 454 5.77 6.46 14.33
C ALA A 454 5.76 7.84 15.01
N LEU A 455 4.57 8.37 15.32
CA LEU A 455 4.40 9.66 16.00
C LEU A 455 4.89 9.62 17.45
N ALA A 456 4.60 8.55 18.19
CA ALA A 456 5.08 8.39 19.56
C ALA A 456 6.62 8.30 19.61
N ARG A 457 7.23 7.54 18.68
CA ARG A 457 8.69 7.47 18.53
C ARG A 457 9.28 8.84 18.19
N ALA A 458 8.70 9.54 17.21
CA ALA A 458 9.12 10.89 16.81
C ALA A 458 9.00 11.90 17.96
N ALA A 459 7.94 11.82 18.77
CA ALA A 459 7.74 12.70 19.93
C ALA A 459 8.91 12.62 20.91
N VAL A 460 9.40 11.40 21.19
CA VAL A 460 10.52 11.18 22.11
C VAL A 460 11.83 11.67 21.50
N VAL A 461 12.12 11.28 20.26
CA VAL A 461 13.41 11.58 19.61
C VAL A 461 13.58 13.07 19.36
N PHE A 462 12.53 13.76 18.91
CA PHE A 462 12.57 15.20 18.64
C PHE A 462 12.16 16.07 19.83
N GLN A 463 11.75 15.46 20.95
CA GLN A 463 11.19 16.17 22.11
C GLN A 463 9.98 17.06 21.74
N GLU A 464 9.17 16.62 20.78
CA GLU A 464 7.99 17.34 20.28
C GLU A 464 6.70 16.74 20.85
N SER A 465 6.21 17.35 21.93
CA SER A 465 4.99 16.92 22.64
C SER A 465 3.73 16.86 21.75
N ARG A 466 3.68 17.65 20.68
CA ARG A 466 2.55 17.67 19.73
C ARG A 466 2.36 16.32 19.05
N TYR A 467 3.44 15.63 18.68
CA TYR A 467 3.35 14.32 18.02
C TYR A 467 2.73 13.26 18.94
N CYS A 468 3.08 13.28 20.23
CA CYS A 468 2.44 12.40 21.22
C CYS A 468 0.94 12.68 21.36
N ARG A 469 0.53 13.97 21.37
CA ARG A 469 -0.91 14.33 21.41
C ARG A 469 -1.67 13.84 20.19
N LEU A 470 -1.08 13.93 19.00
CA LEU A 470 -1.68 13.39 17.77
C LEU A 470 -1.85 11.86 17.85
N ALA A 471 -0.83 11.15 18.34
CA ALA A 471 -0.88 9.70 18.54
C ALA A 471 -1.99 9.31 19.54
N GLN A 472 -2.11 10.01 20.67
CA GLN A 472 -3.15 9.76 21.67
C GLN A 472 -4.56 10.08 21.14
N ALA A 473 -4.72 11.15 20.35
CA ALA A 473 -5.99 11.50 19.73
C ALA A 473 -6.45 10.43 18.72
N ALA A 474 -5.52 9.93 17.90
CA ALA A 474 -5.80 8.82 17.00
C ALA A 474 -6.21 7.56 17.76
N LEU A 475 -5.45 7.18 18.80
CA LEU A 475 -5.78 6.01 19.63
C LEU A 475 -7.17 6.12 20.26
N GLY A 476 -7.50 7.26 20.88
CA GLY A 476 -8.82 7.47 21.49
C GLY A 476 -9.98 7.38 20.48
N ALA A 477 -9.74 7.78 19.23
CA ALA A 477 -10.71 7.61 18.15
C ALA A 477 -10.88 6.13 17.74
N LEU A 478 -9.79 5.35 17.72
CA LEU A 478 -9.87 3.90 17.48
C LEU A 478 -10.60 3.20 18.63
N GLU A 479 -10.26 3.49 19.89
CA GLU A 479 -10.92 2.91 21.07
C GLU A 479 -12.42 3.21 21.09
N LYS A 480 -12.82 4.40 20.64
CA LYS A 480 -14.24 4.78 20.60
C LYS A 480 -15.03 4.05 19.50
N ASN A 481 -14.44 3.83 18.32
CA ASN A 481 -15.20 3.45 17.12
C ASN A 481 -14.85 2.06 16.57
N LEU A 482 -13.68 1.52 16.91
CA LEU A 482 -13.13 0.28 16.35
C LEU A 482 -12.85 -0.79 17.40
N TRP A 483 -12.82 -0.45 18.69
CA TRP A 483 -12.81 -1.45 19.76
C TRP A 483 -14.18 -2.06 19.97
N ARG A 484 -14.16 -3.36 20.26
CA ARG A 484 -15.32 -4.16 20.62
C ARG A 484 -15.12 -4.72 22.04
N PRO A 485 -16.19 -5.27 22.65
CA PRO A 485 -16.07 -6.10 23.84
C PRO A 485 -15.02 -7.22 23.70
N GLU A 486 -14.51 -7.69 24.83
CA GLU A 486 -13.50 -8.76 24.90
C GLU A 486 -12.21 -8.48 24.08
N ASN A 487 -11.82 -7.21 23.99
CA ASN A 487 -10.64 -6.74 23.25
C ASN A 487 -10.63 -7.13 21.76
N ARG A 488 -11.80 -7.40 21.18
CA ARG A 488 -11.93 -7.61 19.74
C ARG A 488 -11.82 -6.27 19.03
N LEU A 489 -11.32 -6.28 17.80
CA LEU A 489 -11.19 -5.08 16.98
C LEU A 489 -12.00 -5.21 15.69
N TRP A 490 -12.49 -4.09 15.21
CA TRP A 490 -12.88 -3.89 13.82
C TRP A 490 -11.67 -3.44 13.00
N ARG A 491 -11.57 -3.89 11.76
CA ARG A 491 -10.53 -3.44 10.83
C ARG A 491 -10.74 -1.99 10.42
N CYS A 492 -11.96 -1.68 10.00
CA CYS A 492 -12.27 -0.44 9.30
C CYS A 492 -13.54 0.21 9.82
N TRP A 493 -13.54 1.54 9.78
CA TRP A 493 -14.70 2.39 10.06
C TRP A 493 -14.70 3.54 9.04
N VAL A 494 -15.86 3.80 8.44
CA VAL A 494 -16.09 4.99 7.62
C VAL A 494 -16.94 5.94 8.47
N PRO A 495 -16.52 7.19 8.71
CA PRO A 495 -17.36 8.19 9.36
C PRO A 495 -18.73 8.29 8.66
N GLU A 496 -19.81 8.36 9.46
CA GLU A 496 -21.22 8.27 8.99
C GLU A 496 -21.69 6.88 8.53
N GLY A 497 -20.79 5.89 8.43
CA GLY A 497 -21.10 4.48 8.23
C GLY A 497 -20.92 3.63 9.49
N SER A 498 -21.07 2.32 9.34
CA SER A 498 -20.82 1.32 10.40
C SER A 498 -19.50 0.59 10.18
N ALA A 499 -18.79 0.27 11.26
CA ALA A 499 -17.74 -0.73 11.23
C ALA A 499 -18.36 -2.14 11.05
N GLY A 500 -17.74 -3.00 10.23
CA GLY A 500 -18.36 -4.29 9.89
C GLY A 500 -17.43 -5.48 9.65
N ILE A 501 -16.11 -5.27 9.56
CA ILE A 501 -15.16 -6.34 9.21
C ILE A 501 -14.25 -6.61 10.41
N PRO A 502 -14.26 -7.84 10.98
CA PRO A 502 -13.34 -8.20 12.05
C PRO A 502 -11.89 -7.91 11.67
N ALA A 503 -11.11 -7.43 12.63
CA ALA A 503 -9.69 -7.15 12.46
C ALA A 503 -8.87 -8.40 12.08
N PHE A 504 -7.83 -8.19 11.29
CA PHE A 504 -6.82 -9.19 10.94
C PHE A 504 -5.58 -9.01 11.83
N LEU A 505 -4.57 -9.87 11.66
CA LEU A 505 -3.37 -9.85 12.49
C LEU A 505 -2.64 -8.50 12.44
N ASP A 506 -2.57 -7.84 11.28
CA ASP A 506 -1.94 -6.54 11.09
C ASP A 506 -2.57 -5.44 11.95
N ASP A 507 -3.90 -5.44 12.08
CA ASP A 507 -4.66 -4.50 12.91
C ASP A 507 -4.22 -4.60 14.38
N TYR A 508 -4.07 -5.81 14.92
CA TYR A 508 -3.57 -5.99 16.28
C TYR A 508 -2.06 -5.71 16.38
N ALA A 509 -1.26 -6.25 15.46
CA ALA A 509 0.19 -6.18 15.53
C ALA A 509 0.68 -4.72 15.51
N PHE A 510 0.16 -3.91 14.60
CA PHE A 510 0.60 -2.54 14.45
C PHE A 510 0.07 -1.64 15.57
N LEU A 511 -1.12 -1.94 16.08
CA LEU A 511 -1.70 -1.22 17.21
C LEU A 511 -0.99 -1.54 18.53
N ILE A 512 -0.65 -2.79 18.78
CA ILE A 512 0.19 -3.20 19.90
C ILE A 512 1.54 -2.49 19.82
N ALA A 513 2.17 -2.42 18.64
CA ALA A 513 3.40 -1.67 18.45
C ALA A 513 3.20 -0.18 18.81
N GLY A 514 2.10 0.44 18.38
CA GLY A 514 1.74 1.81 18.74
C GLY A 514 1.57 2.04 20.25
N LEU A 515 0.89 1.13 20.95
CA LEU A 515 0.73 1.17 22.41
C LEU A 515 2.07 1.05 23.14
N LEU A 516 2.97 0.18 22.66
CA LEU A 516 4.31 0.04 23.22
C LEU A 516 5.18 1.27 23.00
N GLU A 517 5.02 1.98 21.88
CA GLU A 517 5.69 3.28 21.65
C GLU A 517 5.12 4.38 22.55
N LEU A 518 3.80 4.41 22.80
CA LEU A 518 3.19 5.35 23.74
C LEU A 518 3.65 5.10 25.19
N ASP A 519 3.78 3.83 25.61
CA ASP A 519 4.39 3.48 26.91
C ASP A 519 5.83 4.00 26.99
N ALA A 520 6.63 3.75 25.95
CA ALA A 520 8.02 4.22 25.89
C ALA A 520 8.13 5.76 25.86
N ALA A 521 7.13 6.45 25.32
CA ALA A 521 7.04 7.91 25.34
C ALA A 521 6.64 8.50 26.70
N GLY A 522 6.40 7.66 27.72
CA GLY A 522 6.01 8.10 29.05
C GLY A 522 4.56 8.58 29.14
N ALA A 523 3.70 8.17 28.19
CA ALA A 523 2.30 8.58 28.18
C ALA A 523 1.45 7.88 29.27
N GLY A 524 1.99 6.84 29.92
CA GLY A 524 1.42 6.19 31.10
C GLY A 524 1.41 4.65 31.02
N PRO A 525 1.40 3.93 32.16
CA PRO A 525 1.52 2.46 32.18
C PRO A 525 0.30 1.72 31.62
N ALA A 526 -0.83 2.42 31.44
CA ALA A 526 -2.05 1.82 30.89
C ALA A 526 -1.82 1.22 29.49
N PHE A 527 -0.97 1.84 28.67
CA PHE A 527 -0.69 1.36 27.31
C PHE A 527 0.02 0.01 27.30
N ARG A 528 0.96 -0.23 28.23
CA ARG A 528 1.59 -1.55 28.39
C ARG A 528 0.57 -2.64 28.74
N HIS A 529 -0.36 -2.34 29.64
CA HIS A 529 -1.42 -3.28 30.02
C HIS A 529 -2.37 -3.55 28.85
N GLN A 530 -2.76 -2.53 28.09
CA GLN A 530 -3.58 -2.68 26.89
C GLN A 530 -2.87 -3.51 25.82
N ALA A 531 -1.58 -3.23 25.56
CA ALA A 531 -0.75 -4.00 24.62
C ALA A 531 -0.73 -5.48 25.00
N ARG A 532 -0.45 -5.80 26.27
CA ARG A 532 -0.45 -7.18 26.77
C ARG A 532 -1.81 -7.85 26.65
N SER A 533 -2.89 -7.11 26.89
CA SER A 533 -4.27 -7.61 26.79
C SER A 533 -4.65 -7.95 25.35
N LEU A 534 -4.31 -7.08 24.39
CA LEU A 534 -4.46 -7.37 22.96
C LEU A 534 -3.60 -8.55 22.52
N THR A 535 -2.38 -8.72 23.05
CA THR A 535 -1.55 -9.91 22.77
C THR A 535 -2.23 -11.20 23.21
N THR A 536 -2.95 -11.21 24.34
CA THR A 536 -3.76 -12.37 24.73
C THR A 536 -4.84 -12.67 23.68
N THR A 537 -5.56 -11.65 23.21
CA THR A 537 -6.54 -11.80 22.13
C THR A 537 -5.89 -12.28 20.83
N VAL A 538 -4.68 -11.82 20.52
CA VAL A 538 -3.93 -12.31 19.35
C VAL A 538 -3.66 -13.81 19.47
N ASN A 539 -3.26 -14.28 20.65
CA ASN A 539 -3.02 -15.69 20.89
C ASN A 539 -4.31 -16.53 20.79
N GLU A 540 -5.45 -16.02 21.26
CA GLU A 540 -6.75 -16.70 21.14
C GLU A 540 -7.19 -16.84 19.68
N LEU A 541 -6.98 -15.80 18.87
CA LEU A 541 -7.56 -15.71 17.53
C LEU A 541 -6.63 -16.23 16.43
N PHE A 542 -5.32 -15.99 16.53
CA PHE A 542 -4.41 -16.10 15.39
C PHE A 542 -3.28 -17.09 15.58
N TRP A 543 -2.93 -17.46 16.82
CA TRP A 543 -1.83 -18.40 17.05
C TRP A 543 -2.13 -19.78 16.47
N ASP A 544 -1.13 -20.33 15.79
CA ASP A 544 -1.10 -21.68 15.23
C ASP A 544 -0.19 -22.54 16.10
N ASP A 545 -0.78 -23.43 16.91
CA ASP A 545 0.00 -24.32 17.79
C ASP A 545 0.85 -25.34 17.00
N GLU A 546 0.42 -25.73 15.80
CA GLU A 546 1.15 -26.70 14.97
C GLU A 546 2.28 -26.02 14.18
N GLY A 547 2.00 -24.86 13.59
CA GLY A 547 2.96 -24.07 12.82
C GLY A 547 3.83 -23.13 13.63
N GLU A 548 3.54 -22.97 14.93
CA GLU A 548 4.20 -22.06 15.88
C GLU A 548 4.36 -20.64 15.32
N ARG A 549 3.28 -20.11 14.72
CA ARG A 549 3.24 -18.82 14.05
C ARG A 549 1.84 -18.23 14.11
N PHE A 550 1.61 -17.08 13.49
CA PHE A 550 0.32 -16.42 13.49
C PHE A 550 -0.33 -16.49 12.10
N PHE A 551 -1.55 -16.99 12.04
CA PHE A 551 -2.42 -16.81 10.88
C PHE A 551 -2.80 -15.35 10.70
N TYR A 552 -3.01 -14.93 9.45
CA TYR A 552 -3.42 -13.57 9.15
C TYR A 552 -4.88 -13.30 9.52
N SER A 553 -5.78 -14.23 9.19
CA SER A 553 -7.20 -14.17 9.55
C SER A 553 -7.46 -14.83 10.89
N GLY A 554 -8.39 -14.30 11.70
CA GLY A 554 -8.74 -14.86 13.01
C GLY A 554 -9.51 -16.17 12.89
N SER A 555 -9.50 -17.00 13.94
CA SER A 555 -10.23 -18.28 14.00
C SER A 555 -11.75 -18.12 13.90
N GLU A 556 -12.25 -16.95 14.31
CA GLU A 556 -13.66 -16.55 14.21
C GLU A 556 -14.04 -15.96 12.83
N ALA A 557 -13.08 -15.78 11.92
CA ALA A 557 -13.32 -15.18 10.61
C ALA A 557 -14.01 -16.15 9.62
N GLU A 558 -14.48 -15.60 8.50
CA GLU A 558 -15.00 -16.39 7.37
C GLU A 558 -13.95 -17.42 6.90
N GLN A 559 -14.36 -18.68 6.76
CA GLN A 559 -13.48 -19.75 6.30
C GLN A 559 -13.34 -19.68 4.78
N LEU A 560 -12.13 -19.33 4.32
CA LEU A 560 -11.74 -19.33 2.92
C LEU A 560 -11.11 -20.69 2.52
N ILE A 561 -10.67 -20.81 1.27
CA ILE A 561 -10.05 -22.03 0.71
C ILE A 561 -8.78 -22.44 1.47
N ALA A 562 -8.10 -21.43 2.00
CA ALA A 562 -6.87 -21.49 2.76
C ALA A 562 -6.89 -20.31 3.76
N ARG A 563 -6.33 -20.52 4.95
CA ARG A 563 -6.13 -19.48 5.96
C ARG A 563 -4.73 -18.89 5.74
N ASN A 564 -4.69 -17.65 5.26
CA ASN A 564 -3.43 -17.03 4.85
C ASN A 564 -2.43 -16.89 6.01
N LEU A 565 -1.15 -16.96 5.63
CA LEU A 565 -0.01 -16.57 6.46
C LEU A 565 0.66 -15.37 5.78
N GLU A 566 0.77 -14.27 6.51
CA GLU A 566 1.56 -13.11 6.08
C GLU A 566 2.92 -13.20 6.77
N LEU A 567 3.88 -13.86 6.11
CA LEU A 567 5.22 -14.11 6.66
C LEU A 567 6.28 -13.18 6.06
N HIS A 568 6.18 -12.84 4.77
CA HIS A 568 7.13 -11.98 4.09
C HIS A 568 6.72 -10.51 4.14
N ASP A 569 7.70 -9.62 4.09
CA ASP A 569 7.48 -8.19 3.98
C ASP A 569 7.00 -7.84 2.58
N GLY A 570 5.94 -7.03 2.52
CA GLY A 570 5.45 -6.41 1.29
C GLY A 570 5.83 -4.93 1.24
N VAL A 571 4.88 -4.08 0.84
CA VAL A 571 5.01 -2.62 1.07
C VAL A 571 4.98 -2.28 2.56
N LEU A 572 4.34 -3.14 3.37
CA LEU A 572 4.29 -3.11 4.82
C LEU A 572 5.14 -4.25 5.41
N PRO A 573 5.67 -4.09 6.64
CA PRO A 573 6.29 -5.21 7.33
C PRO A 573 5.25 -6.30 7.60
N SER A 574 5.71 -7.55 7.56
CA SER A 574 4.91 -8.71 7.90
C SER A 574 4.29 -8.58 9.29
N SER A 575 2.98 -8.80 9.42
CA SER A 575 2.30 -8.77 10.72
C SER A 575 2.80 -9.88 11.67
N ASN A 576 3.29 -11.01 11.15
CA ASN A 576 4.01 -12.01 11.96
C ASN A 576 5.30 -11.42 12.54
N ALA A 577 6.12 -10.79 11.70
CA ALA A 577 7.39 -10.21 12.14
C ALA A 577 7.17 -9.10 13.18
N VAL A 578 6.15 -8.25 13.00
CA VAL A 578 5.80 -7.23 13.99
C VAL A 578 5.28 -7.85 15.29
N MET A 579 4.50 -8.94 15.24
CA MET A 579 4.09 -9.63 16.46
C MET A 579 5.25 -10.26 17.21
N ILE A 580 6.21 -10.89 16.53
CA ILE A 580 7.43 -11.40 17.15
C ILE A 580 8.17 -10.26 17.86
N MET A 581 8.36 -9.12 17.19
CA MET A 581 8.97 -7.94 17.80
C MET A 581 8.19 -7.46 19.03
N ASN A 582 6.85 -7.42 18.95
CA ASN A 582 6.01 -7.02 20.08
C ASN A 582 6.12 -7.96 21.28
N LEU A 583 6.22 -9.27 21.05
CA LEU A 583 6.43 -10.27 22.10
C LEU A 583 7.76 -10.06 22.82
N LEU A 584 8.85 -9.86 22.06
CA LEU A 584 10.18 -9.58 22.61
C LEU A 584 10.19 -8.28 23.43
N ARG A 585 9.57 -7.22 22.91
CA ARG A 585 9.44 -5.95 23.62
C ARG A 585 8.61 -6.06 24.90
N LEU A 586 7.48 -6.78 24.86
CA LEU A 586 6.68 -7.03 26.05
C LEU A 586 7.42 -7.87 27.07
N PHE A 587 8.18 -8.88 26.64
CA PHE A 587 9.07 -9.65 27.52
C PHE A 587 10.08 -8.72 28.21
N ALA A 588 10.79 -7.87 27.48
CA ALA A 588 11.75 -6.93 28.05
C ALA A 588 11.10 -5.97 29.08
N LEU A 589 9.83 -5.62 28.90
CA LEU A 589 9.08 -4.73 29.80
C LEU A 589 8.43 -5.42 30.99
N THR A 590 8.17 -6.74 30.93
CA THR A 590 7.37 -7.47 31.93
C THR A 590 8.11 -8.60 32.63
N GLY A 591 9.16 -9.14 32.02
CA GLY A 591 9.85 -10.35 32.47
C GLY A 591 9.04 -11.64 32.28
N GLU A 592 7.92 -11.61 31.54
CA GLU A 592 7.07 -12.78 31.33
C GLU A 592 7.68 -13.74 30.30
N GLN A 593 8.36 -14.79 30.78
CA GLN A 593 9.13 -15.73 29.96
C GLN A 593 8.33 -16.40 28.84
N THR A 594 7.04 -16.65 29.03
CA THR A 594 6.16 -17.25 28.01
C THR A 594 6.10 -16.42 26.72
N LEU A 595 6.26 -15.10 26.80
CA LEU A 595 6.31 -14.21 25.63
C LEU A 595 7.61 -14.41 24.84
N HIS A 596 8.73 -14.54 25.54
CA HIS A 596 10.04 -14.83 24.95
C HIS A 596 10.03 -16.20 24.26
N ASP A 597 9.57 -17.24 24.96
CA ASP A 597 9.51 -18.61 24.43
C ASP A 597 8.57 -18.71 23.21
N GLN A 598 7.51 -17.90 23.17
CA GLN A 598 6.64 -17.80 22.00
C GLN A 598 7.34 -17.12 20.82
N ALA A 599 8.06 -16.02 21.07
CA ALA A 599 8.82 -15.32 20.04
C ALA A 599 9.95 -16.19 19.46
N GLU A 600 10.68 -16.93 20.31
CA GLU A 600 11.73 -17.86 19.90
C GLU A 600 11.20 -18.96 18.97
N ARG A 601 10.07 -19.59 19.34
CA ARG A 601 9.43 -20.62 18.50
C ARG A 601 9.02 -20.06 17.14
N ALA A 602 8.40 -18.89 17.11
CA ALA A 602 8.01 -18.23 15.87
C ALA A 602 9.21 -17.84 14.99
N LEU A 603 10.28 -17.30 15.59
CA LEU A 603 11.53 -17.03 14.86
C LEU A 603 12.15 -18.31 14.31
N GLY A 604 12.20 -19.38 15.10
CA GLY A 604 12.73 -20.68 14.67
C GLY A 604 12.02 -21.22 13.42
N ARG A 605 10.69 -21.03 13.33
CA ARG A 605 9.91 -21.42 12.15
C ARG A 605 10.17 -20.55 10.91
N MET A 606 10.61 -19.32 11.12
CA MET A 606 10.96 -18.41 10.02
C MET A 606 12.42 -18.55 9.57
N ALA A 607 13.31 -19.10 10.40
CA ALA A 607 14.75 -19.16 10.17
C ALA A 607 15.13 -19.72 8.78
N GLY A 608 14.55 -20.85 8.39
CA GLY A 608 14.85 -21.45 7.09
C GLY A 608 14.28 -20.67 5.89
N LEU A 609 13.14 -19.99 6.06
CA LEU A 609 12.60 -19.12 5.02
C LEU A 609 13.48 -17.88 4.83
N VAL A 610 13.94 -17.31 5.95
CA VAL A 610 14.89 -16.21 6.00
C VAL A 610 16.20 -16.61 5.32
N ALA A 611 16.78 -17.77 5.64
CA ALA A 611 18.03 -18.22 5.03
C ALA A 611 17.94 -18.40 3.51
N GLN A 612 16.80 -18.87 3.01
CA GLN A 612 16.58 -19.05 1.57
C GLN A 612 16.41 -17.74 0.82
N ASN A 613 15.74 -16.75 1.42
CA ASN A 613 15.50 -15.45 0.77
C ASN A 613 15.43 -14.29 1.79
N PRO A 614 16.59 -13.85 2.34
CA PRO A 614 16.64 -12.83 3.39
C PRO A 614 15.91 -11.53 3.06
N LEU A 615 15.96 -11.10 1.80
CA LEU A 615 15.35 -9.85 1.34
C LEU A 615 13.83 -9.78 1.52
N LEU A 616 13.16 -10.93 1.58
CA LEU A 616 11.71 -11.01 1.83
C LEU A 616 11.34 -10.95 3.32
N TYR A 617 12.31 -10.99 4.23
CA TYR A 617 12.07 -11.15 5.67
C TYR A 617 12.91 -10.19 6.53
N LEU A 618 13.18 -8.98 6.04
CA LEU A 618 14.06 -8.00 6.69
C LEU A 618 13.49 -7.48 8.02
N HIS A 619 12.17 -7.41 8.16
CA HIS A 619 11.56 -7.10 9.46
C HIS A 619 11.67 -8.28 10.44
N THR A 620 11.63 -9.51 9.94
CA THR A 620 11.92 -10.71 10.76
C THR A 620 13.36 -10.71 11.24
N LEU A 621 14.31 -10.35 10.37
CA LEU A 621 15.71 -10.16 10.74
C LEU A 621 15.87 -9.03 11.76
N SER A 622 15.06 -7.97 11.69
CA SER A 622 15.04 -6.94 12.74
C SER A 622 14.57 -7.48 14.10
N ALA A 623 13.59 -8.39 14.11
CA ALA A 623 13.15 -9.08 15.32
C ALA A 623 14.19 -10.10 15.83
N LEU A 624 14.89 -10.79 14.93
CA LEU A 624 16.02 -11.65 15.28
C LEU A 624 17.16 -10.85 15.94
N ASP A 625 17.48 -9.67 15.44
CA ASP A 625 18.46 -8.77 16.07
C ASP A 625 18.06 -8.39 17.50
N GLU A 626 16.77 -8.11 17.74
CA GLU A 626 16.25 -7.85 19.08
C GLU A 626 16.36 -9.09 19.98
N TYR A 627 16.05 -10.28 19.47
CA TYR A 627 16.18 -11.55 20.20
C TYR A 627 17.64 -11.87 20.61
N LEU A 628 18.60 -11.53 19.75
CA LEU A 628 20.03 -11.76 19.97
C LEU A 628 20.72 -10.64 20.77
N SER A 629 19.98 -9.69 21.32
CA SER A 629 20.47 -8.56 22.12
C SER A 629 20.13 -8.75 23.59
#